data_AF-A0A9D9DEC9-F1
#
_entry.id   AF-A0A9D9DEC9-F1
#
_cell.length_a   1.000
_cell.length_b   1.000
_cell.length_c   1.000
_cell.angle_alpha   90.00
_cell.angle_beta   90.00
_cell.angle_gamma   90.00
#
_symmetry.space_group_name_H-M   'P 1'
#
loop_
_entity.id
_entity.type
_entity.pdbx_description
1 polymer ?
#
loop_
_entity_poly.entity_id
_entity_poly.type
_entity_poly.pdbx_seq_one_letter_code
_entity_poly.pdbx_strand_id
1 'polypeptide(L)'
;MNWRLYLKHRKNKILAVSLSTIAFLMLASSFALEVSLVGASFTSLWNYLLYFLSYGMILFYNIRNDNNAYRGITLFVFFMAFDQIWSVFMGGIDLAILFNMANPLSIVINVFYLALVLAGGVIGFMLYAKIARYMVDPLASFRKVRIFAIVYAAILLVLFGLSLWSIFFFLGDVGSLALSSLILLPLSEVIMAVAILFTLERLRRI
;
A
#
# COMPACT_ATOMS: atom_id res chain seq x y z
N MET A 1 -20.25 -30.97 6.59
CA MET A 1 -19.32 -29.83 6.74
C MET A 1 -18.19 -29.97 5.73
N ASN A 2 -17.98 -28.98 4.87
CA ASN A 2 -17.06 -29.11 3.73
C ASN A 2 -15.62 -28.76 4.16
N TRP A 3 -14.86 -29.77 4.62
CA TRP A 3 -13.54 -29.61 5.25
C TRP A 3 -12.53 -28.76 4.45
N ARG A 4 -12.59 -28.82 3.12
CA ARG A 4 -11.74 -28.01 2.23
C ARG A 4 -11.99 -26.51 2.38
N LEU A 5 -13.25 -26.10 2.49
CA LEU A 5 -13.64 -24.69 2.69
C LEU A 5 -13.21 -24.20 4.07
N TYR A 6 -13.38 -25.03 5.11
CA TYR A 6 -12.95 -24.71 6.47
C TYR A 6 -11.44 -24.48 6.57
N LEU A 7 -10.63 -25.38 6.00
CA LEU A 7 -9.17 -25.27 5.99
C LEU A 7 -8.69 -24.04 5.19
N LYS A 8 -9.33 -23.74 4.05
CA LYS A 8 -9.02 -22.55 3.25
C LYS A 8 -9.27 -21.26 4.05
N HIS A 9 -10.41 -21.17 4.75
CA HIS A 9 -10.75 -20.01 5.55
C HIS A 9 -9.78 -19.81 6.73
N ARG A 10 -9.35 -20.90 7.38
CA ARG A 10 -8.37 -20.84 8.47
C ARG A 10 -6.98 -20.42 7.98
N LYS A 11 -6.53 -20.99 6.85
CA LYS A 11 -5.26 -20.61 6.19
C LYS A 11 -5.25 -19.12 5.83
N ASN A 12 -6.31 -18.62 5.20
CA ASN A 12 -6.43 -17.21 4.83
C ASN A 12 -6.44 -16.30 6.06
N LYS A 13 -7.07 -16.72 7.16
CA LYS A 13 -7.02 -15.96 8.43
C LYS A 13 -5.58 -15.87 8.96
N ILE A 14 -4.86 -17.00 9.02
CA ILE A 14 -3.48 -17.03 9.52
C ILE A 14 -2.58 -16.12 8.69
N LEU A 15 -2.65 -16.25 7.35
CA LEU A 15 -1.85 -15.42 6.44
C LEU A 15 -2.20 -13.93 6.52
N ALA A 16 -3.50 -13.60 6.59
CA ALA A 16 -3.94 -12.22 6.75
C ALA A 16 -3.42 -11.61 8.04
N VAL A 17 -3.53 -12.31 9.17
CA VAL A 17 -3.02 -11.84 10.46
C VAL A 17 -1.51 -11.70 10.41
N SER A 18 -0.77 -12.75 10.04
CA SER A 18 0.70 -12.73 10.07
C SER A 18 1.28 -11.63 9.19
N LEU A 19 0.77 -11.46 7.97
CA LEU A 19 1.26 -10.41 7.07
C LEU A 19 0.87 -9.02 7.56
N SER A 20 -0.35 -8.83 8.07
CA SER A 20 -0.75 -7.54 8.66
C SER A 20 0.08 -7.18 9.90
N THR A 21 0.47 -8.16 10.72
CA THR A 21 1.37 -7.95 11.86
C THR A 21 2.77 -7.53 11.39
N ILE A 22 3.34 -8.23 10.40
CA ILE A 22 4.65 -7.89 9.84
C ILE A 22 4.63 -6.47 9.26
N ALA A 23 3.62 -6.13 8.46
CA ALA A 23 3.46 -4.79 7.91
C ALA A 23 3.32 -3.72 8.99
N PHE A 24 2.54 -3.98 10.05
CA PHE A 24 2.38 -3.06 11.18
C PHE A 24 3.71 -2.84 11.93
N LEU A 25 4.49 -3.89 12.17
CA LEU A 25 5.79 -3.77 12.79
C LEU A 25 6.76 -2.97 11.92
N MET A 26 6.76 -3.18 10.60
CA MET A 26 7.60 -2.42 9.67
C MET A 26 7.22 -0.93 9.64
N LEU A 27 5.93 -0.61 9.68
CA LEU A 27 5.45 0.78 9.81
C LEU A 27 5.91 1.41 11.15
N ALA A 28 5.81 0.66 12.25
CA ALA A 28 6.29 1.12 13.55
C ALA A 28 7.80 1.37 13.56
N SER A 29 8.57 0.49 12.93
CA SER A 29 10.02 0.65 12.78
C SER A 29 10.38 1.82 11.87
N SER A 30 9.67 2.03 10.75
CA SER A 30 9.93 3.19 9.88
C SER A 30 9.64 4.50 10.59
N PHE A 31 8.54 4.58 11.35
CA PHE A 31 8.22 5.73 12.17
C PHE A 31 9.31 6.02 13.22
N ALA A 32 9.74 5.00 13.96
CA ALA A 32 10.80 5.16 14.96
C ALA A 32 12.11 5.66 14.36
N LEU A 33 12.48 5.15 13.18
CA LEU A 33 13.66 5.60 12.44
C LEU A 33 13.51 7.05 11.97
N GLU A 34 12.39 7.43 11.37
CA GLU A 34 12.17 8.80 10.89
C GLU A 34 12.25 9.82 12.03
N VAL A 35 11.59 9.53 13.16
CA VAL A 35 11.65 10.39 14.35
C VAL A 35 13.07 10.48 14.90
N SER A 36 13.87 9.41 14.84
CA SER A 36 15.25 9.41 15.32
C SER A 36 16.22 10.19 14.43
N LEU A 37 15.97 10.23 13.11
CA LEU A 37 16.88 10.83 12.13
C LEU A 37 16.57 12.29 11.85
N VAL A 38 15.29 12.62 11.68
CA VAL A 38 14.84 13.94 11.20
C VAL A 38 14.08 14.71 12.28
N GLY A 39 13.63 14.03 13.33
CA GLY A 39 12.69 14.58 14.31
C GLY A 39 11.25 14.52 13.81
N ALA A 40 10.30 14.68 14.73
CA ALA A 40 8.88 14.57 14.42
C ALA A 40 8.30 15.92 13.95
N SER A 41 7.99 16.04 12.66
CA SER A 41 7.16 17.15 12.16
C SER A 41 5.67 16.82 12.31
N PHE A 42 4.82 17.84 12.46
CA PHE A 42 3.37 17.64 12.57
C PHE A 42 2.80 16.89 11.36
N THR A 43 3.25 17.22 10.14
CA THR A 43 2.80 16.58 8.90
C THR A 43 3.19 15.10 8.84
N SER A 44 4.43 14.77 9.24
CA SER A 44 4.91 13.38 9.36
C SER A 44 4.04 12.61 10.37
N LEU A 45 3.89 13.15 11.59
CA LEU A 45 3.08 12.53 12.65
C LEU A 45 1.64 12.27 12.19
N TRP A 46 1.04 13.23 11.49
CA TRP A 46 -0.31 13.12 10.97
C TRP A 46 -0.45 11.98 9.96
N ASN A 47 0.47 11.90 8.98
CA ASN A 47 0.45 10.85 7.97
C ASN A 47 0.66 9.46 8.60
N TYR A 48 1.63 9.32 9.50
CA TYR A 48 1.86 8.07 10.22
C TYR A 48 0.64 7.66 11.06
N LEU A 49 -0.02 8.60 11.72
CA LEU A 49 -1.22 8.30 12.52
C LEU A 49 -2.35 7.71 11.67
N LEU A 50 -2.56 8.24 10.45
CA LEU A 50 -3.55 7.69 9.51
C LEU A 50 -3.18 6.26 9.06
N TYR A 51 -1.90 6.01 8.78
CA TYR A 51 -1.41 4.67 8.45
C TYR A 51 -1.55 3.69 9.63
N PHE A 52 -1.18 4.11 10.84
CA PHE A 52 -1.34 3.29 12.06
C PHE A 52 -2.80 2.93 12.32
N LEU A 53 -3.73 3.87 12.14
CA LEU A 53 -5.16 3.61 12.28
C LEU A 53 -5.64 2.58 11.26
N SER A 54 -5.31 2.75 9.99
CA SER A 54 -5.73 1.81 8.95
C SER A 54 -5.14 0.41 9.14
N TYR A 55 -3.84 0.31 9.42
CA TYR A 55 -3.16 -0.98 9.65
C TYR A 55 -3.68 -1.65 10.93
N GLY A 56 -3.85 -0.87 12.00
CA GLY A 56 -4.38 -1.35 13.28
C GLY A 56 -5.80 -1.89 13.15
N MET A 57 -6.68 -1.20 12.42
CA MET A 57 -8.02 -1.71 12.12
C MET A 57 -7.95 -3.03 11.36
N ILE A 58 -7.16 -3.12 10.28
CA ILE A 58 -7.04 -4.36 9.49
C ILE A 58 -6.55 -5.52 10.38
N LEU A 59 -5.47 -5.33 11.13
CA LEU A 59 -4.90 -6.33 12.01
C LEU A 59 -5.90 -6.78 13.09
N PHE A 60 -6.50 -5.83 13.81
CA PHE A 60 -7.38 -6.13 14.93
C PHE A 60 -8.66 -6.85 14.50
N TYR A 61 -9.30 -6.38 13.43
CA TYR A 61 -10.48 -7.05 12.88
C TYR A 61 -10.12 -8.38 12.21
N ASN A 62 -8.88 -8.56 11.75
CA ASN A 62 -8.39 -9.86 11.30
C ASN A 62 -8.23 -10.88 12.44
N ILE A 63 -7.74 -10.44 13.60
CA ILE A 63 -7.64 -11.27 14.81
C ILE A 63 -9.05 -11.66 15.29
N ARG A 64 -9.94 -10.67 15.43
CA ARG A 64 -11.33 -10.83 15.88
C ARG A 64 -12.24 -11.55 14.87
N ASN A 65 -11.77 -11.74 13.64
CA ASN A 65 -12.55 -12.34 12.54
C ASN A 65 -13.84 -11.57 12.24
N ASP A 66 -13.75 -10.24 12.25
CA ASP A 66 -14.87 -9.32 12.04
C ASP A 66 -14.92 -8.81 10.59
N ASN A 67 -16.12 -8.61 10.07
CA ASN A 67 -16.39 -7.99 8.78
C ASN A 67 -16.01 -6.51 8.74
N ASN A 68 -15.86 -5.86 9.90
CA ASN A 68 -15.35 -4.48 9.99
C ASN A 68 -13.92 -4.32 9.44
N ALA A 69 -13.19 -5.40 9.18
CA ALA A 69 -11.94 -5.38 8.43
C ALA A 69 -12.08 -4.72 7.05
N TYR A 70 -13.26 -4.78 6.40
CA TYR A 70 -13.50 -4.05 5.16
C TYR A 70 -13.32 -2.53 5.30
N ARG A 71 -13.69 -1.94 6.45
CA ARG A 71 -13.53 -0.51 6.69
C ARG A 71 -12.05 -0.11 6.79
N GLY A 72 -11.25 -0.95 7.46
CA GLY A 72 -9.80 -0.78 7.52
C GLY A 72 -9.16 -0.85 6.13
N ILE A 73 -9.59 -1.83 5.31
CA ILE A 73 -9.13 -1.95 3.92
C ILE A 73 -9.49 -0.71 3.10
N THR A 74 -10.72 -0.22 3.19
CA THR A 74 -11.13 0.97 2.44
C THR A 74 -10.37 2.22 2.87
N LEU A 75 -10.05 2.36 4.16
CA LEU A 75 -9.23 3.47 4.66
C LEU A 75 -7.81 3.40 4.11
N PHE A 76 -7.17 2.23 4.19
CA PHE A 76 -5.83 2.02 3.65
C PHE A 76 -5.78 2.34 2.14
N VAL A 77 -6.69 1.75 1.35
CA VAL A 77 -6.71 1.96 -0.10
C VAL A 77 -6.99 3.42 -0.44
N PHE A 78 -7.86 4.11 0.31
CA PHE A 78 -8.14 5.52 0.09
C PHE A 78 -6.92 6.40 0.37
N PHE A 79 -6.25 6.23 1.52
CA PHE A 79 -5.08 7.03 1.86
C PHE A 79 -3.94 6.81 0.88
N MET A 80 -3.64 5.55 0.54
CA MET A 80 -2.61 5.22 -0.43
C MET A 80 -2.92 5.78 -1.83
N ALA A 81 -4.17 5.65 -2.30
CA ALA A 81 -4.56 6.17 -3.61
C ALA A 81 -4.53 7.70 -3.64
N PHE A 82 -4.92 8.35 -2.55
CA PHE A 82 -4.84 9.80 -2.42
C PHE A 82 -3.39 10.28 -2.44
N ASP A 83 -2.52 9.64 -1.66
CA ASP A 83 -1.08 9.96 -1.60
C ASP A 83 -0.39 9.76 -2.95
N GLN A 84 -0.76 8.71 -3.69
CA GLN A 84 -0.30 8.49 -5.06
C GLN A 84 -0.72 9.62 -6.00
N ILE A 85 -2.00 10.02 -5.99
CA ILE A 85 -2.46 11.15 -6.82
C ILE A 85 -1.75 12.45 -6.42
N TRP A 86 -1.61 12.71 -5.12
CA TRP A 86 -0.89 13.86 -4.62
C TRP A 86 0.56 13.88 -5.09
N SER A 87 1.24 12.73 -5.03
CA SER A 87 2.60 12.54 -5.54
C SER A 87 2.72 12.81 -7.04
N VAL A 88 1.69 12.49 -7.84
CA VAL A 88 1.68 12.85 -9.27
C VAL A 88 1.60 14.37 -9.46
N PHE A 89 0.77 15.06 -8.68
CA PHE A 89 0.67 16.53 -8.76
C PHE A 89 2.00 17.20 -8.41
N MET A 90 2.64 16.77 -7.31
CA MET A 90 3.93 17.32 -6.88
C MET A 90 5.05 16.97 -7.87
N GLY A 91 5.13 15.71 -8.30
CA GLY A 91 6.15 15.26 -9.25
C GLY A 91 5.99 15.87 -10.65
N GLY A 92 4.80 16.33 -11.03
CA GLY A 92 4.59 17.11 -12.25
C GLY A 92 5.33 18.46 -12.25
N ILE A 93 5.49 19.08 -11.07
CA ILE A 93 6.24 20.33 -10.90
C ILE A 93 7.74 20.06 -11.08
N ASP A 94 8.24 18.97 -10.49
CA ASP A 94 9.65 18.57 -10.62
C ASP A 94 10.03 18.17 -12.05
N LEU A 95 9.08 17.55 -12.77
CA LEU A 95 9.28 17.16 -14.16
C LEU A 95 9.43 18.38 -15.09
N ALA A 96 8.73 19.48 -14.80
CA ALA A 96 8.91 20.74 -15.52
C ALA A 96 10.32 21.33 -15.33
N ILE A 97 10.94 21.11 -14.16
CA ILE A 97 12.33 21.52 -13.89
C ILE A 97 13.31 20.63 -14.65
N LEU A 98 13.06 19.31 -14.71
CA LEU A 98 13.91 18.35 -15.44
C LEU A 98 13.96 18.60 -16.95
N PHE A 99 12.88 19.10 -17.54
CA PHE A 99 12.88 19.52 -18.95
C PHE A 99 13.89 20.64 -19.24
N ASN A 100 14.28 21.43 -18.24
CA ASN A 100 15.32 22.46 -18.38
C ASN A 100 16.75 21.89 -18.30
N MET A 101 16.94 20.67 -17.78
CA MET A 101 18.25 20.02 -17.59
C MET A 101 18.67 19.09 -18.74
N ALA A 102 17.82 18.92 -19.76
CA ALA A 102 18.12 18.27 -21.04
C ALA A 102 18.71 16.84 -21.01
N ASN A 103 18.46 16.03 -19.98
CA ASN A 103 18.79 14.60 -20.00
C ASN A 103 17.55 13.76 -20.42
N PRO A 104 17.46 13.28 -21.67
CA PRO A 104 16.25 12.64 -22.20
C PRO A 104 15.88 11.35 -21.46
N LEU A 105 16.89 10.60 -21.00
CA LEU A 105 16.69 9.33 -20.30
C LEU A 105 16.04 9.57 -18.93
N SER A 106 16.47 10.60 -18.21
CA SER A 106 15.87 10.99 -16.92
C SER A 106 14.42 11.45 -17.08
N ILE A 107 14.10 12.18 -18.15
CA ILE A 107 12.75 12.65 -18.45
C ILE A 107 11.84 11.46 -18.72
N VAL A 108 12.24 10.53 -19.61
CA VAL A 108 11.45 9.35 -19.96
C VAL A 108 11.16 8.49 -18.72
N ILE A 109 12.17 8.22 -17.88
CA ILE A 109 11.99 7.43 -16.66
C ILE A 109 11.00 8.10 -15.70
N ASN A 110 11.12 9.41 -15.48
CA ASN A 110 10.20 10.13 -14.60
C ASN A 110 8.76 10.16 -15.14
N VAL A 111 8.57 10.34 -16.46
CA VAL A 111 7.24 10.26 -17.07
C VAL A 111 6.62 8.87 -16.87
N PHE A 112 7.38 7.79 -17.10
CA PHE A 112 6.90 6.43 -16.88
C PHE A 112 6.59 6.15 -15.41
N TYR A 113 7.43 6.64 -14.49
CA TYR A 113 7.20 6.53 -13.05
C TYR A 113 5.89 7.23 -12.64
N LEU A 114 5.70 8.50 -13.01
CA LEU A 114 4.48 9.24 -12.68
C LEU A 114 3.23 8.63 -13.32
N ALA A 115 3.33 8.11 -14.54
CA ALA A 115 2.22 7.39 -15.18
C ALA A 115 1.85 6.12 -14.40
N LEU A 116 2.84 5.40 -13.86
CA LEU A 116 2.62 4.19 -13.06
C LEU A 116 2.04 4.53 -11.67
N VAL A 117 2.50 5.61 -11.04
CA VAL A 117 1.91 6.14 -9.80
C VAL A 117 0.46 6.57 -10.03
N LEU A 118 0.17 7.27 -11.14
CA LEU A 118 -1.19 7.67 -11.52
C LEU A 118 -2.09 6.45 -11.74
N ALA A 119 -1.60 5.43 -12.45
CA ALA A 119 -2.31 4.18 -12.64
C ALA A 119 -2.63 3.49 -11.30
N GLY A 120 -1.66 3.49 -10.38
CA GLY A 120 -1.85 3.04 -8.99
C GLY A 120 -2.99 3.78 -8.30
N GLY A 121 -2.98 5.11 -8.32
CA GLY A 121 -4.01 5.94 -7.70
C GLY A 121 -5.40 5.66 -8.26
N VAL A 122 -5.55 5.65 -9.59
CA VAL A 122 -6.83 5.35 -10.27
C VAL A 122 -7.34 3.96 -9.92
N ILE A 123 -6.47 2.94 -9.98
CA ILE A 123 -6.84 1.56 -9.66
C ILE A 123 -7.20 1.43 -8.17
N GLY A 124 -6.53 2.16 -7.29
CA GLY A 124 -6.87 2.27 -5.86
C GLY A 124 -8.27 2.83 -5.65
N PHE A 125 -8.63 3.95 -6.29
CA PHE A 125 -10.00 4.50 -6.21
C PHE A 125 -11.06 3.55 -6.78
N MET A 126 -10.76 2.87 -7.89
CA MET A 126 -11.65 1.85 -8.44
C MET A 126 -11.83 0.68 -7.45
N LEU A 127 -10.76 0.22 -6.82
CA LEU A 127 -10.81 -0.83 -5.80
C LEU A 127 -11.65 -0.39 -4.60
N TYR A 128 -11.41 0.81 -4.07
CA TYR A 128 -12.20 1.42 -3.00
C TYR A 128 -13.70 1.40 -3.33
N ALA A 129 -14.08 1.91 -4.51
CA ALA A 129 -15.47 1.98 -4.94
C ALA A 129 -16.10 0.57 -5.08
N LYS A 130 -15.34 -0.42 -5.56
CA LYS A 130 -15.83 -1.81 -5.68
C LYS A 130 -15.99 -2.48 -4.32
N ILE A 131 -15.08 -2.25 -3.37
CA ILE A 131 -15.21 -2.77 -2.01
C ILE A 131 -16.41 -2.14 -1.31
N ALA A 132 -16.55 -0.81 -1.39
CA ALA A 132 -17.67 -0.09 -0.80
C ALA A 132 -19.02 -0.62 -1.33
N ARG A 133 -19.14 -0.83 -2.64
CA ARG A 133 -20.34 -1.45 -3.24
C ARG A 133 -20.55 -2.88 -2.76
N TYR A 134 -19.51 -3.70 -2.67
CA TYR A 134 -19.60 -5.10 -2.20
C TYR A 134 -20.02 -5.21 -0.72
N MET A 135 -19.68 -4.21 0.11
CA MET A 135 -20.14 -4.18 1.49
C MET A 135 -21.66 -3.98 1.62
N VAL A 136 -22.22 -3.14 0.75
CA VAL A 136 -23.65 -2.76 0.71
C VAL A 136 -24.49 -3.81 -0.02
N ASP A 137 -24.02 -4.28 -1.17
CA ASP A 137 -24.72 -5.26 -2.01
C ASP A 137 -23.95 -6.61 -2.02
N PRO A 138 -24.42 -7.62 -1.26
CA PRO A 138 -23.79 -8.94 -1.18
C PRO A 138 -23.83 -9.72 -2.51
N LEU A 139 -24.72 -9.35 -3.43
CA LEU A 139 -24.83 -9.99 -4.76
C LEU A 139 -23.80 -9.46 -5.75
N ALA A 140 -23.09 -8.37 -5.39
CA ALA A 140 -22.05 -7.82 -6.23
C ALA A 140 -20.90 -8.82 -6.43
N SER A 141 -20.36 -8.84 -7.65
CA SER A 141 -19.29 -9.76 -8.06
C SER A 141 -17.99 -9.58 -7.25
N PHE A 142 -17.74 -10.48 -6.29
CA PHE A 142 -16.45 -10.56 -5.56
C PHE A 142 -15.25 -10.76 -6.50
N ARG A 143 -15.46 -11.42 -7.66
CA ARG A 143 -14.41 -11.62 -8.67
C ARG A 143 -13.79 -10.31 -9.13
N LYS A 144 -14.60 -9.25 -9.32
CA LYS A 144 -14.08 -7.93 -9.71
C LYS A 144 -13.23 -7.33 -8.59
N VAL A 145 -13.71 -7.36 -7.35
CA VAL A 145 -12.95 -6.87 -6.17
C VAL A 145 -11.59 -7.55 -6.07
N ARG A 146 -11.55 -8.88 -6.23
CA ARG A 146 -10.30 -9.65 -6.20
C ARG A 146 -9.33 -9.23 -7.29
N ILE A 147 -9.79 -9.09 -8.53
CA ILE A 147 -8.91 -8.70 -9.65
C ILE A 147 -8.30 -7.34 -9.39
N PHE A 148 -9.10 -6.33 -9.02
CA PHE A 148 -8.59 -5.00 -8.71
C PHE A 148 -7.60 -5.02 -7.53
N ALA A 149 -7.86 -5.83 -6.50
CA ALA A 149 -6.95 -5.94 -5.36
C ALA A 149 -5.58 -6.55 -5.76
N ILE A 150 -5.59 -7.58 -6.61
CA ILE A 150 -4.35 -8.20 -7.13
C ILE A 150 -3.58 -7.21 -7.99
N VAL A 151 -4.27 -6.52 -8.90
CA VAL A 151 -3.64 -5.52 -9.77
C VAL A 151 -3.05 -4.38 -8.93
N TYR A 152 -3.77 -3.90 -7.91
CA TYR A 152 -3.27 -2.86 -7.02
C TYR A 152 -2.02 -3.28 -6.24
N ALA A 153 -2.03 -4.49 -5.66
CA ALA A 153 -0.85 -5.03 -4.97
C ALA A 153 0.35 -5.22 -5.91
N ALA A 154 0.10 -5.65 -7.16
CA ALA A 154 1.14 -5.79 -8.17
C ALA A 154 1.74 -4.43 -8.56
N ILE A 155 0.93 -3.38 -8.69
CA ILE A 155 1.42 -2.02 -8.97
C ILE A 155 2.28 -1.51 -7.82
N LEU A 156 1.84 -1.69 -6.57
CA LEU A 156 2.65 -1.32 -5.40
C LEU A 156 3.99 -2.06 -5.36
N LEU A 157 4.00 -3.35 -5.70
CA LEU A 157 5.23 -4.14 -5.80
C LEU A 157 6.18 -3.58 -6.88
N VAL A 158 5.64 -3.21 -8.05
CA VAL A 158 6.44 -2.62 -9.13
C VAL A 158 6.98 -1.25 -8.74
N LEU A 159 6.16 -0.40 -8.10
CA LEU A 159 6.60 0.89 -7.57
C LEU A 159 7.73 0.74 -6.55
N PHE A 160 7.62 -0.23 -5.65
CA PHE A 160 8.69 -0.56 -4.71
C PHE A 160 9.96 -1.05 -5.41
N GLY A 161 9.83 -1.89 -6.44
CA GLY A 161 10.98 -2.32 -7.25
C GLY A 161 11.68 -1.15 -7.95
N LEU A 162 10.90 -0.19 -8.48
CA LEU A 162 11.42 1.01 -9.11
C LEU A 162 12.08 1.97 -8.11
N SER A 163 11.53 2.11 -6.89
CA SER A 163 12.14 2.94 -5.85
C SER A 163 13.48 2.35 -5.40
N LEU A 164 13.57 1.03 -5.22
CA LEU A 164 14.85 0.34 -4.96
C LEU A 164 15.86 0.57 -6.07
N TRP A 165 15.44 0.41 -7.33
CA TRP A 165 16.33 0.63 -8.48
C TRP A 165 16.87 2.07 -8.52
N SER A 166 16.04 3.07 -8.22
CA SER A 166 16.46 4.47 -8.15
C SER A 166 17.50 4.72 -7.04
N ILE A 167 17.36 4.03 -5.90
CA ILE A 167 18.31 4.12 -4.78
C ILE A 167 19.67 3.51 -5.16
N PHE A 168 19.70 2.39 -5.89
CA PHE A 168 20.98 1.78 -6.29
C PHE A 168 21.72 2.52 -7.41
N PHE A 169 21.01 3.29 -8.24
CA PHE A 169 21.60 3.92 -9.43
C PHE A 169 22.00 5.39 -9.23
N PHE A 170 21.27 6.13 -8.40
CA PHE A 170 21.47 7.59 -8.22
C PHE A 170 22.12 7.98 -6.90
N LEU A 171 22.05 7.09 -5.92
CA LEU A 171 22.52 7.32 -4.57
C LEU A 171 23.77 6.45 -4.39
N GLY A 172 24.93 7.09 -4.19
CA GLY A 172 26.20 6.41 -3.94
C GLY A 172 26.21 5.69 -2.60
N ASP A 173 27.26 5.86 -1.79
CA ASP A 173 27.37 5.21 -0.47
C ASP A 173 26.36 5.81 0.53
N VAL A 174 25.11 5.36 0.47
CA VAL A 174 24.06 5.75 1.41
C VAL A 174 24.24 4.95 2.70
N GLY A 175 24.38 5.66 3.83
CA GLY A 175 24.46 5.03 5.14
C GLY A 175 23.31 4.04 5.38
N SER A 176 23.60 2.92 6.03
CA SER A 176 22.67 1.80 6.26
C SER A 176 21.34 2.19 6.92
N LEU A 177 21.34 3.25 7.74
CA LEU A 177 20.14 3.81 8.39
C LEU A 177 19.23 4.60 7.44
N ALA A 178 19.80 5.30 6.46
CA ALA A 178 19.01 6.00 5.45
C ALA A 178 18.41 4.99 4.46
N LEU A 179 19.17 3.96 4.08
CA LEU A 179 18.65 2.85 3.26
C LEU A 179 17.48 2.12 3.94
N SER A 180 17.57 1.83 5.25
CA SER A 180 16.48 1.16 5.95
C SER A 180 15.21 2.02 6.02
N SER A 181 15.34 3.34 6.22
CA SER A 181 14.19 4.26 6.20
C SER A 181 13.49 4.31 4.83
N LEU A 182 14.25 4.27 3.73
CA LEU A 182 13.73 4.33 2.36
C LEU A 182 13.06 3.02 1.91
N ILE A 183 13.31 1.91 2.60
CA ILE A 183 12.81 0.58 2.23
C ILE A 183 11.63 0.17 3.10
N LEU A 184 11.68 0.44 4.41
CA LEU A 184 10.74 -0.12 5.38
C LEU A 184 9.29 0.33 5.14
N LEU A 185 9.06 1.62 4.86
CA LEU A 185 7.72 2.13 4.63
C LEU A 185 7.09 1.56 3.34
N PRO A 186 7.72 1.67 2.15
CA PRO A 186 7.18 1.07 0.92
C PRO A 186 6.98 -0.44 1.01
N LEU A 187 7.91 -1.15 1.66
CA LEU A 187 7.79 -2.59 1.84
C LEU A 187 6.62 -2.95 2.77
N SER A 188 6.37 -2.13 3.80
CA SER A 188 5.21 -2.31 4.68
C SER A 188 3.88 -2.20 3.91
N GLU A 189 3.79 -1.27 2.97
CA GLU A 189 2.59 -1.03 2.15
C GLU A 189 2.33 -2.20 1.19
N VAL A 190 3.39 -2.73 0.57
CA VAL A 190 3.29 -3.93 -0.27
C VAL A 190 2.81 -5.12 0.55
N ILE A 191 3.42 -5.37 1.72
CA ILE A 191 3.04 -6.49 2.58
C ILE A 191 1.61 -6.32 3.08
N MET A 192 1.19 -5.10 3.43
CA MET A 192 -0.19 -4.82 3.81
C MET A 192 -1.16 -5.07 2.64
N ALA A 193 -0.83 -4.61 1.43
CA ALA A 193 -1.65 -4.88 0.24
C ALA A 193 -1.81 -6.38 -0.04
N VAL A 194 -0.76 -7.19 0.18
CA VAL A 194 -0.83 -8.65 0.09
C VAL A 194 -1.69 -9.23 1.23
N ALA A 195 -1.58 -8.71 2.46
CA ALA A 195 -2.44 -9.11 3.58
C ALA A 195 -3.93 -8.86 3.29
N ILE A 196 -4.24 -7.76 2.58
CA ILE A 196 -5.60 -7.42 2.15
C ILE A 196 -6.16 -8.46 1.20
N LEU A 197 -5.36 -9.05 0.29
CA LEU A 197 -5.83 -10.14 -0.59
C LEU A 197 -6.36 -11.33 0.20
N PHE A 198 -5.61 -11.76 1.22
CA PHE A 198 -6.03 -12.86 2.09
C PHE A 198 -7.21 -12.47 2.98
N THR A 199 -7.26 -11.21 3.42
CA THR A 199 -8.38 -10.66 4.19
C THR A 199 -9.67 -10.66 3.37
N LEU A 200 -9.63 -10.20 2.12
CA LEU A 200 -10.77 -10.19 1.21
C LEU A 200 -11.26 -11.61 0.90
N GLU A 201 -10.35 -12.54 0.61
CA GLU A 201 -10.71 -13.95 0.36
C GLU A 201 -11.29 -14.65 1.60
N ARG A 202 -10.89 -14.23 2.81
CA ARG A 202 -11.49 -14.70 4.06
C ARG A 202 -12.92 -14.17 4.21
N LEU A 203 -13.11 -12.87 3.98
CA LEU A 203 -14.37 -12.18 4.20
C LEU A 203 -15.42 -12.42 3.10
N ARG A 204 -15.05 -13.17 2.05
CA ARG A 204 -15.94 -13.51 0.95
C ARG A 204 -17.26 -14.07 1.49
N ARG A 205 -18.35 -13.33 1.23
CA ARG A 205 -19.71 -13.80 1.45
C ARG A 205 -20.01 -14.82 0.35
N ILE A 206 -20.29 -16.07 0.74
CA ILE A 206 -20.70 -17.17 -0.16
C ILE A 206 -22.22 -17.21 -0.13
#